data_AF-A0AAV2INK4-F1
#
_entry.id   AF-A0AAV2INK4-F1
#
_cell.length_a   1.000
_cell.length_b   1.000
_cell.length_c   1.000
_cell.angle_alpha   90.00
_cell.angle_beta   90.00
_cell.angle_gamma   90.00
#
_symmetry.space_group_name_H-M   'P 1'
#
loop_
_entity.id
_entity.type
_entity.pdbx_description
1 polymer ?
#
loop_
_entity_poly.entity_id
_entity_poly.type
_entity_poly.pdbx_seq_one_letter_code
_entity_poly.pdbx_strand_id
1 'polypeptide(L)'
;MGRFIHLLQSEDSNQQFLILNTARKHFGAGGDKRIKFTLPPIVFAAYRLAFRYKQLQEEDENWEKKCQKIFQFCHQTIGALIKAEQAEIPLRLFLQGSLVAGQIGFENSETVAYEFLTQAFSIYEDEISDSKAQLAAITLIIGTLEQMSCFGEENQEPLFTQCALAASKLLKKPDQCRGVSVSSHLFWSGKSAKGGELRDAKRVSDCLKKGVKIANQCMDSSVQVQLFVEVLNQYIYFYEKGCEQISVQVLNQIISKIRELLPNLESNEETEQINKHFKNTLEHLQHKLDNPETAGQYEGLAF
;
A
#
# COMPACT_ATOMS: atom_id res chain seq x y z
N MET A 1 -16.52 1.70 23.95
CA MET A 1 -17.11 0.67 23.06
C MET A 1 -16.15 -0.44 22.70
N GLY A 2 -14.91 -0.16 22.26
CA GLY A 2 -13.91 -1.23 22.07
C GLY A 2 -13.76 -2.15 23.29
N ARG A 3 -13.71 -1.58 24.50
CA ARG A 3 -13.72 -2.37 25.75
C ARG A 3 -14.94 -3.30 25.89
N PHE A 4 -16.13 -2.87 25.48
CA PHE A 4 -17.34 -3.68 25.57
C PHE A 4 -17.33 -4.84 24.55
N ILE A 5 -16.86 -4.60 23.32
CA ILE A 5 -16.72 -5.64 22.30
C ILE A 5 -15.60 -6.63 22.67
N HIS A 6 -14.53 -6.17 23.34
CA HIS A 6 -13.50 -7.05 23.87
C HIS A 6 -13.97 -7.86 25.10
N LEU A 7 -14.94 -7.37 25.86
CA LEU A 7 -15.57 -8.09 26.98
C LEU A 7 -16.62 -9.10 26.49
N LEU A 8 -17.24 -8.86 25.34
CA LEU A 8 -18.18 -9.76 24.68
C LEU A 8 -17.43 -10.86 23.90
N GLN A 9 -16.70 -11.70 24.63
CA GLN A 9 -16.00 -12.87 24.09
C GLN A 9 -16.64 -14.16 24.62
N SER A 10 -16.97 -15.05 23.69
CA SER A 10 -17.42 -16.41 23.94
C SER A 10 -16.35 -17.40 23.51
N GLU A 11 -16.18 -18.47 24.27
CA GLU A 11 -15.34 -19.60 23.87
C GLU A 11 -15.95 -20.37 22.69
N ASP A 12 -17.27 -20.41 22.54
CA ASP A 12 -17.88 -20.93 21.32
C ASP A 12 -17.87 -19.87 20.20
N SER A 13 -17.30 -20.23 19.04
CA SER A 13 -17.22 -19.41 17.84
C SER A 13 -18.60 -19.10 17.24
N ASN A 14 -19.57 -20.01 17.35
CA ASN A 14 -20.91 -19.79 16.81
C ASN A 14 -21.67 -18.76 17.66
N GLN A 15 -21.61 -18.92 18.98
CA GLN A 15 -22.13 -17.95 19.93
C GLN A 15 -21.47 -16.58 19.76
N GLN A 16 -20.15 -16.54 19.52
CA GLN A 16 -19.46 -15.27 19.24
C GLN A 16 -20.03 -14.57 18.01
N PHE A 17 -20.36 -15.31 16.95
CA PHE A 17 -20.98 -14.72 15.76
C PHE A 17 -22.39 -14.18 16.05
N LEU A 18 -23.18 -14.88 16.88
CA LEU A 18 -24.51 -14.41 17.30
C LEU A 18 -24.42 -13.10 18.10
N ILE A 19 -23.43 -13.02 19.00
CA ILE A 19 -23.14 -11.80 19.79
C ILE A 19 -22.78 -10.64 18.86
N LEU A 20 -21.90 -10.85 17.87
CA LEU A 20 -21.54 -9.80 16.91
C LEU A 20 -22.72 -9.32 16.08
N ASN A 21 -23.59 -10.23 15.63
CA ASN A 21 -24.81 -9.87 14.91
C ASN A 21 -25.75 -9.01 15.78
N THR A 22 -25.91 -9.39 17.05
CA THR A 22 -26.75 -8.67 18.01
C THR A 22 -26.15 -7.29 18.31
N ALA A 23 -24.84 -7.22 18.54
CA ALA A 23 -24.12 -5.97 18.73
C ALA A 23 -24.26 -5.03 17.53
N ARG A 24 -24.14 -5.54 16.29
CA ARG A 24 -24.39 -4.75 15.08
C ARG A 24 -25.81 -4.21 15.02
N LYS A 25 -26.83 -5.01 15.35
CA LYS A 25 -28.23 -4.56 15.33
C LYS A 25 -28.45 -3.40 16.31
N HIS A 26 -27.98 -3.53 17.56
CA HIS A 26 -28.18 -2.49 18.58
C HIS A 26 -27.31 -1.25 18.34
N PHE A 27 -26.04 -1.42 17.98
CA PHE A 27 -25.11 -0.30 17.81
C PHE A 27 -25.20 0.36 16.43
N GLY A 28 -25.70 -0.35 15.42
CA GLY A 28 -26.02 0.20 14.11
C GLY A 28 -27.19 1.18 14.13
N ALA A 29 -28.12 1.03 15.09
CA ALA A 29 -29.22 1.97 15.31
C ALA A 29 -28.80 3.26 16.04
N GLY A 30 -27.51 3.43 16.36
CA GLY A 30 -26.99 4.58 17.11
C GLY A 30 -26.94 5.90 16.33
N GLY A 31 -27.24 5.90 15.03
CA GLY A 31 -27.15 7.06 14.13
C GLY A 31 -25.72 7.36 13.63
N ASP A 32 -25.64 8.15 12.57
CA ASP A 32 -24.45 8.34 11.73
C ASP A 32 -23.20 8.80 12.51
N LYS A 33 -23.40 9.70 13.47
CA LYS A 33 -22.31 10.23 14.31
C LYS A 33 -21.69 9.18 15.23
N ARG A 34 -22.44 8.13 15.60
CA ARG A 34 -21.99 7.09 16.54
C ARG A 34 -21.44 5.89 15.79
N ILE A 35 -22.03 5.51 14.66
CA ILE A 35 -21.64 4.29 13.94
C ILE A 35 -20.18 4.31 13.48
N LYS A 36 -19.63 5.49 13.15
CA LYS A 36 -18.21 5.65 12.82
C LYS A 36 -17.23 5.21 13.92
N PHE A 37 -17.67 5.17 15.18
CA PHE A 37 -16.88 4.71 16.31
C PHE A 37 -17.28 3.33 16.83
N THR A 38 -18.50 2.89 16.56
CA THR A 38 -19.03 1.62 17.10
C THR A 38 -18.91 0.45 16.14
N LEU A 39 -19.01 0.68 14.83
CA LEU A 39 -18.96 -0.38 13.83
C LEU A 39 -17.54 -0.88 13.49
N PRO A 40 -16.48 -0.03 13.40
CA PRO A 40 -15.14 -0.53 13.11
C PRO A 40 -14.65 -1.61 14.08
N PRO A 41 -14.83 -1.48 15.41
CA PRO A 41 -14.46 -2.56 16.34
C PRO A 41 -15.22 -3.86 16.12
N ILE A 42 -16.48 -3.81 15.66
CA ILE A 42 -17.29 -5.00 15.32
C ILE A 42 -16.68 -5.69 14.09
N VAL A 43 -16.31 -4.92 13.07
CA VAL A 43 -15.66 -5.44 11.85
C VAL A 43 -14.34 -6.13 12.19
N PHE A 44 -13.47 -5.51 13.00
CA PHE A 44 -12.23 -6.14 13.44
C PHE A 44 -12.46 -7.39 14.29
N ALA A 45 -13.46 -7.39 15.17
CA ALA A 45 -13.82 -8.58 15.94
C ALA A 45 -14.33 -9.72 15.04
N ALA A 46 -15.04 -9.39 13.97
CA ALA A 46 -15.49 -10.35 12.97
C ALA A 46 -14.31 -10.92 12.16
N TYR A 47 -13.34 -10.11 11.75
CA TYR A 47 -12.11 -10.62 11.13
C TYR A 47 -11.30 -11.54 12.05
N ARG A 48 -11.18 -11.20 13.34
CA ARG A 48 -10.57 -12.09 14.33
C ARG A 48 -11.31 -13.43 14.45
N LEU A 49 -12.64 -13.40 14.40
CA LEU A 49 -13.45 -14.60 14.42
C LEU A 49 -13.22 -15.46 13.16
N ALA A 50 -13.02 -14.85 12.00
CA ALA A 50 -12.68 -15.59 10.78
C ALA A 50 -11.35 -16.35 10.91
N PHE A 51 -10.31 -15.74 11.51
CA PHE A 51 -9.07 -16.46 11.85
C PHE A 51 -9.30 -17.61 12.82
N ARG A 52 -10.20 -17.44 13.79
CA ARG A 52 -10.55 -18.52 14.73
C ARG A 52 -11.21 -19.70 14.01
N TYR A 53 -12.09 -19.45 13.05
CA TYR A 53 -12.67 -20.53 12.24
C TYR A 53 -11.61 -21.26 11.43
N LYS A 54 -10.61 -20.57 10.88
CA LYS A 54 -9.46 -21.21 10.23
C LYS A 54 -8.67 -22.13 11.17
N GLN A 55 -8.49 -21.74 12.43
CA GLN A 55 -7.82 -22.59 13.42
C GLN A 55 -8.60 -23.86 13.73
N LEU A 56 -9.92 -23.84 13.55
CA LEU A 56 -10.84 -24.96 13.77
C LEU A 56 -11.15 -25.74 12.48
N GLN A 57 -10.35 -25.57 11.42
CA GLN A 57 -10.63 -26.18 10.10
C GLN A 57 -10.75 -27.72 10.13
N GLU A 58 -10.05 -28.38 11.06
CA GLU A 58 -10.08 -29.85 11.21
C GLU A 58 -11.32 -30.33 11.98
N GLU A 59 -11.91 -29.47 12.81
CA GLU A 59 -13.04 -29.80 13.68
C GLU A 59 -14.39 -29.41 13.07
N ASP A 60 -14.42 -28.39 12.20
CA ASP A 60 -15.63 -27.81 11.63
C ASP A 60 -15.62 -27.89 10.11
N GLU A 61 -16.26 -28.90 9.54
CA GLU A 61 -16.39 -29.09 8.09
C GLU A 61 -17.04 -27.88 7.36
N ASN A 62 -17.77 -27.03 8.08
CA ASN A 62 -18.46 -25.86 7.51
C ASN A 62 -17.72 -24.54 7.77
N TRP A 63 -16.46 -24.56 8.23
CA TRP A 63 -15.70 -23.36 8.58
C TRP A 63 -15.62 -22.36 7.41
N GLU A 64 -15.47 -22.84 6.18
CA GLU A 64 -15.39 -21.99 4.97
C GLU A 64 -16.68 -21.21 4.72
N LYS A 65 -17.82 -21.89 4.79
CA LYS A 65 -19.15 -21.26 4.68
C LYS A 65 -19.38 -20.25 5.80
N LYS A 66 -18.86 -20.51 7.01
CA LYS A 66 -18.94 -19.56 8.13
C LYS A 66 -18.06 -18.34 7.89
N CYS A 67 -16.85 -18.51 7.36
CA CYS A 67 -16.00 -17.41 6.90
C CYS A 67 -16.70 -16.56 5.84
N GLN A 68 -17.30 -17.16 4.81
CA GLN A 68 -18.07 -16.42 3.80
C GLN A 68 -19.19 -15.57 4.42
N LYS A 69 -19.96 -16.13 5.37
CA LYS A 69 -20.99 -15.38 6.11
C LYS A 69 -20.42 -14.22 6.93
N ILE A 70 -19.24 -14.40 7.52
CA ILE A 70 -18.54 -13.33 8.25
C ILE A 70 -18.15 -12.19 7.29
N PHE A 71 -17.59 -12.51 6.13
CA PHE A 71 -17.20 -11.48 5.16
C PHE A 71 -18.41 -10.75 4.58
N GLN A 72 -19.52 -11.45 4.31
CA GLN A 72 -20.79 -10.81 3.94
C GLN A 72 -21.29 -9.87 5.04
N PHE A 73 -21.21 -10.31 6.31
CA PHE A 73 -21.54 -9.48 7.47
C PHE A 73 -20.65 -8.24 7.55
N CYS A 74 -19.34 -8.37 7.36
CA CYS A 74 -18.40 -7.25 7.34
C CYS A 74 -18.71 -6.28 6.20
N HIS A 75 -18.93 -6.79 4.98
CA HIS A 75 -19.28 -5.97 3.82
C HIS A 75 -20.50 -5.10 4.07
N GLN A 76 -21.60 -5.71 4.56
CA GLN A 76 -22.81 -4.95 4.87
C GLN A 76 -22.62 -3.96 6.05
N THR A 77 -21.75 -4.29 7.01
CA THR A 77 -21.45 -3.41 8.16
C THR A 77 -20.63 -2.20 7.71
N ILE A 78 -19.65 -2.40 6.83
CA ILE A 78 -18.87 -1.34 6.21
C ILE A 78 -19.77 -0.51 5.29
N GLY A 79 -20.67 -1.12 4.52
CA GLY A 79 -21.65 -0.41 3.69
C GLY A 79 -22.56 0.54 4.49
N ALA A 80 -22.85 0.25 5.77
CA ALA A 80 -23.57 1.18 6.63
C ALA A 80 -22.74 2.42 6.99
N LEU A 81 -21.41 2.31 7.07
CA LEU A 81 -20.52 3.46 7.27
C LEU A 81 -20.43 4.33 6.02
N ILE A 82 -20.42 3.73 4.83
CA ILE A 82 -20.45 4.46 3.54
C ILE A 82 -21.74 5.27 3.45
N LYS A 83 -22.89 4.66 3.77
CA LYS A 83 -24.20 5.35 3.81
C LYS A 83 -24.26 6.51 4.81
N ALA A 84 -23.38 6.53 5.80
CA ALA A 84 -23.22 7.62 6.76
C ALA A 84 -22.13 8.62 6.35
N GLU A 85 -21.85 8.71 5.05
CA GLU A 85 -20.91 9.66 4.44
C GLU A 85 -19.49 9.55 5.04
N GLN A 86 -19.06 8.33 5.38
CA GLN A 86 -17.68 8.05 5.76
C GLN A 86 -16.94 7.41 4.58
N ALA A 87 -15.80 7.98 4.18
CA ALA A 87 -14.98 7.45 3.09
C ALA A 87 -13.70 6.78 3.61
N GLU A 88 -12.96 7.51 4.43
CA GLU A 88 -11.63 7.13 4.91
C GLU A 88 -11.61 5.87 5.81
N ILE A 89 -12.61 5.72 6.69
CA ILE A 89 -12.69 4.56 7.59
C ILE A 89 -13.12 3.30 6.80
N PRO A 90 -14.19 3.34 5.98
CA PRO A 90 -14.58 2.19 5.16
C PRO A 90 -13.49 1.70 4.21
N LEU A 91 -12.77 2.60 3.55
CA LEU A 91 -11.65 2.23 2.68
C LEU A 91 -10.64 1.36 3.43
N ARG A 92 -10.18 1.82 4.61
CA ARG A 92 -9.22 1.09 5.43
C ARG A 92 -9.78 -0.24 5.93
N LEU A 93 -11.06 -0.31 6.28
CA LEU A 93 -11.71 -1.56 6.70
C LEU A 93 -11.80 -2.58 5.56
N PHE A 94 -12.11 -2.14 4.33
CA PHE A 94 -12.09 -3.01 3.17
C PHE A 94 -10.67 -3.53 2.86
N LEU A 95 -9.64 -2.67 2.91
CA LEU A 95 -8.25 -3.09 2.74
C LEU A 95 -7.80 -4.10 3.80
N GLN A 96 -8.22 -3.92 5.07
CA GLN A 96 -7.95 -4.91 6.10
C GLN A 96 -8.72 -6.21 5.83
N GLY A 97 -9.96 -6.13 5.39
CA GLY A 97 -10.74 -7.30 5.02
C GLY A 97 -10.14 -8.09 3.86
N SER A 98 -9.60 -7.41 2.83
CA SER A 98 -8.94 -8.08 1.71
C SER A 98 -7.68 -8.83 2.16
N LEU A 99 -6.84 -8.22 3.01
CA LEU A 99 -5.69 -8.89 3.61
C LEU A 99 -6.09 -10.13 4.41
N VAL A 100 -7.11 -10.00 5.27
CA VAL A 100 -7.58 -11.11 6.10
C VAL A 100 -8.17 -12.22 5.24
N ALA A 101 -8.95 -11.91 4.20
CA ALA A 101 -9.48 -12.90 3.26
C ALA A 101 -8.34 -13.66 2.58
N GLY A 102 -7.34 -12.95 2.06
CA GLY A 102 -6.18 -13.53 1.40
C GLY A 102 -5.31 -14.40 2.31
N GLN A 103 -5.19 -14.04 3.60
CA GLN A 103 -4.44 -14.84 4.57
C GLN A 103 -5.19 -16.08 5.06
N ILE A 104 -6.53 -16.01 5.15
CA ILE A 104 -7.34 -17.13 5.62
C ILE A 104 -7.41 -18.21 4.54
N GLY A 105 -7.64 -17.85 3.28
CA GLY A 105 -7.61 -18.82 2.18
C GLY A 105 -8.75 -19.85 2.23
N PHE A 106 -9.98 -19.41 2.52
CA PHE A 106 -11.20 -20.23 2.40
C PHE A 106 -11.70 -20.28 0.95
N GLU A 107 -12.62 -21.19 0.63
CA GLU A 107 -13.28 -21.23 -0.68
C GLU A 107 -13.84 -19.86 -1.12
N ASN A 108 -13.50 -19.40 -2.33
CA ASN A 108 -13.83 -18.08 -2.89
C ASN A 108 -13.19 -16.87 -2.17
N SER A 109 -12.18 -17.08 -1.33
CA SER A 109 -11.45 -15.99 -0.65
C SER A 109 -10.82 -14.99 -1.61
N GLU A 110 -10.31 -15.44 -2.76
CA GLU A 110 -9.79 -14.57 -3.82
C GLU A 110 -10.86 -13.60 -4.34
N THR A 111 -12.05 -14.12 -4.68
CA THR A 111 -13.19 -13.31 -5.13
C THR A 111 -13.62 -12.29 -4.07
N VAL A 112 -13.67 -12.70 -2.81
CA VAL A 112 -14.01 -11.80 -1.69
C VAL A 112 -12.94 -10.71 -1.52
N ALA A 113 -11.66 -11.06 -1.60
CA ALA A 113 -10.56 -10.12 -1.50
C ALA A 113 -10.57 -9.11 -2.65
N TYR A 114 -10.85 -9.57 -3.87
CA TYR A 114 -10.96 -8.75 -5.06
C TYR A 114 -12.14 -7.76 -4.96
N GLU A 115 -13.30 -8.23 -4.51
CA GLU A 115 -14.47 -7.37 -4.28
C GLU A 115 -14.15 -6.27 -3.26
N PHE A 116 -13.50 -6.63 -2.15
CA PHE A 116 -13.16 -5.65 -1.11
C PHE A 116 -12.17 -4.60 -1.61
N LEU A 117 -11.18 -4.99 -2.42
CA LEU A 117 -10.28 -4.03 -3.06
C LEU A 117 -11.01 -3.13 -4.05
N THR A 118 -11.93 -3.69 -4.84
CA THR A 118 -12.75 -2.93 -5.79
C THR A 118 -13.59 -1.88 -5.06
N GLN A 119 -14.23 -2.25 -3.94
CA GLN A 119 -14.95 -1.29 -3.09
C GLN A 119 -14.02 -0.21 -2.53
N ALA A 120 -12.80 -0.57 -2.13
CA ALA A 120 -11.80 0.41 -1.67
C ALA A 120 -11.37 1.39 -2.79
N PHE A 121 -11.21 0.90 -4.02
CA PHE A 121 -10.95 1.74 -5.19
C PHE A 121 -12.11 2.67 -5.51
N SER A 122 -13.36 2.17 -5.48
CA SER A 122 -14.54 3.02 -5.69
C SER A 122 -14.59 4.16 -4.68
N ILE A 123 -14.37 3.88 -3.39
CA ILE A 123 -14.33 4.94 -2.37
C ILE A 123 -13.18 5.92 -2.63
N TYR A 124 -12.01 5.44 -3.05
CA TYR A 124 -10.88 6.30 -3.38
C TYR A 124 -11.19 7.26 -4.54
N GLU A 125 -11.84 6.75 -5.59
CA GLU A 125 -12.15 7.53 -6.80
C GLU A 125 -13.31 8.49 -6.60
N ASP A 126 -14.37 8.07 -5.90
CA ASP A 126 -15.62 8.83 -5.80
C ASP A 126 -15.63 9.82 -4.62
N GLU A 127 -15.04 9.44 -3.47
CA GLU A 127 -15.24 10.16 -2.20
C GLU A 127 -14.00 10.91 -1.69
N ILE A 128 -12.79 10.48 -2.07
CA ILE A 128 -11.54 11.09 -1.57
C ILE A 128 -11.05 12.17 -2.53
N SER A 129 -11.36 13.43 -2.21
CA SER A 129 -11.01 14.60 -3.03
C SER A 129 -9.78 15.38 -2.54
N ASP A 130 -9.46 15.33 -1.25
CA ASP A 130 -8.30 16.06 -0.71
C ASP A 130 -6.98 15.45 -1.20
N SER A 131 -6.10 16.27 -1.77
CA SER A 131 -4.83 15.82 -2.36
C SER A 131 -3.93 15.04 -1.38
N LYS A 132 -3.87 15.42 -0.10
CA LYS A 132 -3.03 14.74 0.89
C LYS A 132 -3.65 13.38 1.27
N ALA A 133 -4.97 13.36 1.46
CA ALA A 133 -5.72 12.14 1.70
C ALA A 133 -5.64 11.17 0.51
N GLN A 134 -5.68 11.67 -0.73
CA GLN A 134 -5.52 10.85 -1.94
C GLN A 134 -4.16 10.15 -1.97
N LEU A 135 -3.07 10.87 -1.76
CA LEU A 135 -1.74 10.25 -1.71
C LEU A 135 -1.65 9.19 -0.60
N ALA A 136 -2.13 9.51 0.60
CA ALA A 136 -2.11 8.57 1.72
C ALA A 136 -2.96 7.31 1.44
N ALA A 137 -4.14 7.49 0.83
CA ALA A 137 -5.03 6.39 0.48
C ALA A 137 -4.43 5.49 -0.60
N ILE A 138 -3.91 6.04 -1.70
CA ILE A 138 -3.32 5.23 -2.78
C ILE A 138 -2.05 4.52 -2.33
N THR A 139 -1.20 5.18 -1.52
CA THR A 139 -0.03 4.52 -0.92
C THR A 139 -0.44 3.36 -0.02
N LEU A 140 -1.53 3.49 0.73
CA LEU A 140 -2.05 2.41 1.57
C LEU A 140 -2.61 1.26 0.73
N ILE A 141 -3.33 1.54 -0.37
CA ILE A 141 -3.81 0.51 -1.31
C ILE A 141 -2.62 -0.24 -1.91
N ILE A 142 -1.60 0.47 -2.39
CA ILE A 142 -0.38 -0.11 -2.94
C ILE A 142 0.32 -1.02 -1.91
N GLY A 143 0.55 -0.52 -0.69
CA GLY A 143 1.18 -1.32 0.37
C GLY A 143 0.36 -2.53 0.80
N THR A 144 -0.97 -2.44 0.73
CA THR A 144 -1.88 -3.56 1.00
C THR A 144 -1.70 -4.64 -0.07
N LEU A 145 -1.80 -4.26 -1.35
CA LEU A 145 -1.66 -5.18 -2.49
C LEU A 145 -0.28 -5.84 -2.55
N GLU A 146 0.79 -5.10 -2.25
CA GLU A 146 2.15 -5.63 -2.25
C GLU A 146 2.32 -6.80 -1.27
N GLN A 147 1.59 -6.78 -0.14
CA GLN A 147 1.65 -7.82 0.88
C GLN A 147 0.76 -9.03 0.59
N MET A 148 -0.19 -8.91 -0.34
CA MET A 148 -1.16 -9.96 -0.67
C MET A 148 -0.55 -10.96 -1.65
N SER A 149 -0.75 -12.26 -1.38
CA SER A 149 -0.28 -13.37 -2.21
C SER A 149 -1.43 -14.28 -2.66
N CYS A 150 -2.68 -13.82 -2.58
CA CYS A 150 -3.86 -14.67 -2.83
C CYS A 150 -4.42 -14.53 -4.25
N PHE A 151 -3.92 -13.60 -5.07
CA PHE A 151 -4.46 -13.35 -6.41
C PHE A 151 -3.73 -14.18 -7.47
N GLY A 152 -4.50 -14.80 -8.36
CA GLY A 152 -3.99 -15.30 -9.62
C GLY A 152 -3.51 -14.16 -10.53
N GLU A 153 -2.63 -14.47 -11.48
CA GLU A 153 -2.05 -13.50 -12.41
C GLU A 153 -3.12 -12.66 -13.14
N GLU A 154 -4.24 -13.29 -13.52
CA GLU A 154 -5.38 -12.65 -14.19
C GLU A 154 -6.03 -11.53 -13.38
N ASN A 155 -6.13 -11.69 -12.05
CA ASN A 155 -6.73 -10.70 -11.16
C ASN A 155 -5.69 -9.70 -10.63
N GLN A 156 -4.44 -10.12 -10.48
CA GLN A 156 -3.38 -9.32 -9.89
C GLN A 156 -2.90 -8.19 -10.83
N GLU A 157 -2.70 -8.51 -12.12
CA GLU A 157 -2.19 -7.54 -13.09
C GLU A 157 -3.10 -6.30 -13.27
N PRO A 158 -4.44 -6.46 -13.39
CA PRO A 158 -5.36 -5.32 -13.44
C PRO A 158 -5.28 -4.43 -12.19
N LEU A 159 -5.24 -5.03 -10.99
CA LEU A 159 -5.16 -4.28 -9.72
C LEU A 159 -3.86 -3.46 -9.63
N PHE A 160 -2.74 -4.03 -10.06
CA PHE A 160 -1.45 -3.35 -10.03
C PHE A 160 -1.38 -2.22 -11.05
N THR A 161 -1.91 -2.46 -12.25
CA THR A 161 -1.99 -1.45 -13.30
C THR A 161 -2.91 -0.30 -12.89
N GLN A 162 -4.05 -0.60 -12.24
CA GLN A 162 -4.96 0.41 -11.71
C GLN A 162 -4.30 1.25 -10.63
N CYS A 163 -3.51 0.67 -9.71
CA CYS A 163 -2.71 1.43 -8.74
C CYS A 163 -1.77 2.42 -9.42
N ALA A 164 -0.98 1.95 -10.38
CA ALA A 164 -0.01 2.78 -11.09
C ALA A 164 -0.71 3.90 -11.89
N LEU A 165 -1.89 3.61 -12.46
CA LEU A 165 -2.71 4.59 -13.15
C LEU A 165 -3.24 5.66 -12.17
N ALA A 166 -3.85 5.25 -11.06
CA ALA A 166 -4.37 6.12 -10.02
C ALA A 166 -3.28 7.03 -9.44
N ALA A 167 -2.10 6.47 -9.12
CA ALA A 167 -0.95 7.23 -8.66
C ALA A 167 -0.50 8.29 -9.67
N SER A 168 -0.55 7.99 -10.97
CA SER A 168 -0.18 8.94 -12.01
C SER A 168 -1.22 10.01 -12.32
N LYS A 169 -2.46 9.84 -11.84
CA LYS A 169 -3.56 10.79 -12.00
C LYS A 169 -3.72 11.75 -10.81
N LEU A 170 -2.91 11.61 -9.75
CA LEU A 170 -2.91 12.55 -8.62
C LEU A 170 -2.75 14.00 -9.10
N LEU A 171 -3.36 14.97 -8.44
CA LEU A 171 -3.39 16.34 -8.95
C LEU A 171 -2.01 17.02 -8.95
N LYS A 172 -1.23 16.81 -7.88
CA LYS A 172 0.06 17.49 -7.66
C LYS A 172 1.21 16.67 -8.23
N LYS A 173 2.14 17.33 -8.92
CA LYS A 173 3.35 16.69 -9.50
C LYS A 173 4.23 15.96 -8.48
N PRO A 174 4.52 16.53 -7.29
CA PRO A 174 5.28 15.81 -6.27
C PRO A 174 4.59 14.52 -5.82
N ASP A 175 3.27 14.57 -5.65
CA ASP A 175 2.49 13.42 -5.21
C ASP A 175 2.40 12.35 -6.32
N GLN A 176 2.25 12.76 -7.59
CA GLN A 176 2.35 11.86 -8.75
C GLN A 176 3.72 11.14 -8.78
N CYS A 177 4.81 11.89 -8.58
CA CYS A 177 6.17 11.34 -8.60
C CYS A 177 6.34 10.27 -7.50
N ARG A 178 5.98 10.62 -6.26
CA ARG A 178 6.04 9.71 -5.11
C ARG A 178 5.14 8.49 -5.29
N GLY A 179 3.89 8.68 -5.69
CA GLY A 179 2.94 7.60 -5.91
C GLY A 179 3.38 6.61 -7.00
N VAL A 180 3.89 7.11 -8.13
CA VAL A 180 4.40 6.26 -9.23
C VAL A 180 5.67 5.53 -8.79
N SER A 181 6.58 6.19 -8.07
CA SER A 181 7.76 5.52 -7.52
C SER A 181 7.35 4.41 -6.54
N VAL A 182 6.40 4.65 -5.64
CA VAL A 182 5.91 3.62 -4.70
C VAL A 182 5.22 2.46 -5.44
N SER A 183 4.52 2.73 -6.54
CA SER A 183 3.87 1.70 -7.36
C SER A 183 4.87 0.72 -7.99
N SER A 184 6.13 1.10 -8.15
CA SER A 184 7.18 0.21 -8.68
C SER A 184 7.43 -1.02 -7.79
N HIS A 185 7.19 -0.91 -6.47
CA HIS A 185 7.33 -2.05 -5.55
C HIS A 185 6.36 -3.19 -5.86
N LEU A 186 5.14 -2.88 -6.35
CA LEU A 186 4.17 -3.90 -6.77
C LEU A 186 4.77 -4.83 -7.83
N PHE A 187 5.51 -4.28 -8.79
CA PHE A 187 6.09 -5.06 -9.88
C PHE A 187 7.39 -5.77 -9.50
N TRP A 188 7.96 -5.46 -8.33
CA TRP A 188 9.21 -6.07 -7.87
C TRP A 188 9.00 -7.08 -6.75
N SER A 189 8.52 -6.60 -5.59
CA SER A 189 8.32 -7.39 -4.36
C SER A 189 6.87 -7.85 -4.16
N GLY A 190 5.96 -7.45 -5.05
CA GLY A 190 4.59 -7.97 -5.03
C GLY A 190 4.59 -9.50 -5.09
N LYS A 191 3.83 -10.11 -4.18
CA LYS A 191 3.82 -11.56 -4.00
C LYS A 191 2.91 -12.21 -5.04
N SER A 192 3.38 -13.31 -5.63
CA SER A 192 2.56 -14.15 -6.51
C SER A 192 1.84 -15.24 -5.73
N ALA A 193 0.66 -15.67 -6.18
CA ALA A 193 -0.02 -16.85 -5.65
C ALA A 193 0.79 -18.14 -5.77
N LYS A 194 1.72 -18.23 -6.72
CA LYS A 194 2.62 -19.38 -6.89
C LYS A 194 3.80 -19.38 -5.89
N GLY A 195 3.87 -18.38 -5.00
CA GLY A 195 4.99 -18.15 -4.12
C GLY A 195 6.10 -17.34 -4.80
N GLY A 196 6.81 -16.54 -4.00
CA GLY A 196 7.85 -15.64 -4.48
C GLY A 196 7.34 -14.26 -4.92
N GLU A 197 8.26 -13.47 -5.46
CA GLU A 197 8.05 -12.09 -5.88
C GLU A 197 8.04 -12.01 -7.42
N LEU A 198 7.31 -11.05 -8.01
CA LEU A 198 7.20 -10.96 -9.49
C LEU A 198 8.52 -10.67 -10.21
N ARG A 199 9.36 -9.81 -9.62
CA ARG A 199 10.65 -9.39 -10.19
C ARG A 199 10.57 -8.89 -11.65
N ASP A 200 9.52 -8.15 -12.01
CA ASP A 200 9.39 -7.52 -13.34
C ASP A 200 10.23 -6.23 -13.42
N ALA A 201 11.51 -6.42 -13.76
CA ALA A 201 12.48 -5.33 -13.88
C ALA A 201 12.08 -4.25 -14.91
N LYS A 202 11.34 -4.63 -15.96
CA LYS A 202 10.92 -3.71 -17.02
C LYS A 202 9.88 -2.74 -16.49
N ARG A 203 8.82 -3.24 -15.85
CA ARG A 203 7.78 -2.37 -15.25
C ARG A 203 8.32 -1.48 -14.14
N VAL A 204 9.28 -1.98 -13.35
CA VAL A 204 10.00 -1.16 -12.35
C VAL A 204 10.71 0.00 -13.05
N SER A 205 11.50 -0.27 -14.09
CA SER A 205 12.21 0.75 -14.85
C SER A 205 11.25 1.78 -15.47
N ASP A 206 10.13 1.34 -16.02
CA ASP A 206 9.12 2.22 -16.62
C ASP A 206 8.45 3.13 -15.59
N CYS A 207 8.16 2.62 -14.39
CA CYS A 207 7.64 3.43 -13.28
C CYS A 207 8.66 4.48 -12.83
N LEU A 208 9.92 4.09 -12.61
CA LEU A 208 10.94 5.03 -12.17
C LEU A 208 11.27 6.09 -13.24
N LYS A 209 11.34 5.71 -14.52
CA LYS A 209 11.48 6.66 -15.64
C LYS A 209 10.33 7.65 -15.68
N LYS A 210 9.10 7.20 -15.44
CA LYS A 210 7.94 8.08 -15.31
C LYS A 210 8.06 9.01 -14.11
N GLY A 211 8.56 8.53 -12.97
CA GLY A 211 8.91 9.34 -11.79
C GLY A 211 9.90 10.46 -12.11
N VAL A 212 11.01 10.13 -12.78
CA VAL A 212 12.01 11.12 -13.26
C VAL A 212 11.38 12.14 -14.21
N LYS A 213 10.53 11.69 -15.15
CA LYS A 213 9.83 12.60 -16.07
C LYS A 213 8.90 13.56 -15.33
N ILE A 214 8.20 13.09 -14.30
CA ILE A 214 7.32 13.92 -13.47
C ILE A 214 8.14 14.92 -12.63
N ALA A 215 9.26 14.49 -12.05
CA ALA A 215 10.16 15.38 -11.31
C ALA A 215 10.67 16.54 -12.19
N ASN A 216 11.00 16.27 -13.45
CA ASN A 216 11.35 17.30 -14.44
C ASN A 216 10.24 18.32 -14.72
N GLN A 217 8.98 17.92 -14.55
CA GLN A 217 7.82 18.80 -14.75
C GLN A 217 7.47 19.60 -13.49
N CYS A 218 8.17 19.37 -12.38
CA CYS A 218 7.99 20.17 -11.18
C CYS A 218 8.60 21.56 -11.40
N MET A 219 7.77 22.59 -11.24
CA MET A 219 8.17 23.98 -11.46
C MET A 219 8.98 24.54 -10.29
N ASP A 220 8.70 24.09 -9.08
CA ASP A 220 9.42 24.49 -7.88
C ASP A 220 10.79 23.78 -7.85
N SER A 221 11.86 24.56 -7.92
CA SER A 221 13.23 24.04 -7.98
C SER A 221 13.63 23.28 -6.71
N SER A 222 13.22 23.74 -5.52
CA SER A 222 13.53 23.07 -4.26
C SER A 222 12.88 21.68 -4.23
N VAL A 223 11.57 21.64 -4.52
CA VAL A 223 10.81 20.38 -4.57
C VAL A 223 11.32 19.48 -5.69
N GLN A 224 11.69 20.03 -6.86
CA GLN A 224 12.27 19.27 -7.95
C GLN A 224 13.56 18.55 -7.54
N VAL A 225 14.50 19.25 -6.90
CA VAL A 225 15.75 18.63 -6.43
C VAL A 225 15.47 17.59 -5.35
N GLN A 226 14.57 17.89 -4.41
CA GLN A 226 14.14 16.91 -3.42
C GLN A 226 13.59 15.63 -4.06
N LEU A 227 12.72 15.75 -5.07
CA LEU A 227 12.17 14.61 -5.79
C LEU A 227 13.24 13.80 -6.52
N PHE A 228 14.27 14.44 -7.10
CA PHE A 228 15.38 13.71 -7.71
C PHE A 228 16.17 12.91 -6.68
N VAL A 229 16.41 13.47 -5.49
CA VAL A 229 17.07 12.72 -4.39
C VAL A 229 16.20 11.54 -3.95
N GLU A 230 14.88 11.74 -3.78
CA GLU A 230 13.95 10.66 -3.43
C GLU A 230 13.92 9.54 -4.49
N VAL A 231 13.84 9.90 -5.76
CA VAL A 231 13.86 8.96 -6.89
C VAL A 231 15.21 8.25 -7.01
N LEU A 232 16.33 8.94 -6.79
CA LEU A 232 17.66 8.33 -6.76
C LEU A 232 17.72 7.22 -5.71
N ASN A 233 17.23 7.47 -4.48
CA ASN A 233 17.21 6.46 -3.43
C ASN A 233 16.34 5.24 -3.82
N GLN A 234 15.26 5.44 -4.58
CA GLN A 234 14.47 4.33 -5.13
C GLN A 234 15.24 3.53 -6.17
N TYR A 235 15.95 4.19 -7.08
CA TYR A 235 16.84 3.49 -8.03
C TYR A 235 17.91 2.68 -7.30
N ILE A 236 18.54 3.25 -6.27
CA ILE A 236 19.55 2.56 -5.44
C ILE A 236 18.93 1.33 -4.77
N TYR A 237 17.72 1.46 -4.19
CA TYR A 237 17.03 0.34 -3.57
C TYR A 237 16.85 -0.85 -4.54
N PHE A 238 16.33 -0.59 -5.74
CA PHE A 238 16.11 -1.65 -6.73
C PHE A 238 17.43 -2.18 -7.31
N TYR A 239 18.43 -1.33 -7.45
CA TYR A 239 19.78 -1.73 -7.82
C TYR A 239 20.35 -2.77 -6.84
N GLU A 240 20.30 -2.45 -5.54
CA GLU A 240 20.75 -3.33 -4.47
C GLU A 240 19.95 -4.63 -4.36
N LYS A 241 18.69 -4.60 -4.80
CA LYS A 241 17.85 -5.80 -4.85
C LYS A 241 18.08 -6.66 -6.10
N GLY A 242 19.01 -6.28 -6.98
CA GLY A 242 19.39 -7.04 -8.17
C GLY A 242 18.49 -6.80 -9.39
N CYS A 243 17.94 -5.59 -9.54
CA CYS A 243 17.14 -5.24 -10.72
C CYS A 243 18.04 -4.97 -11.94
N GLU A 244 18.08 -5.91 -12.87
CA GLU A 244 18.95 -5.89 -14.06
C GLU A 244 18.76 -4.67 -14.97
N GLN A 245 17.58 -4.04 -14.95
CA GLN A 245 17.26 -2.88 -15.78
C GLN A 245 17.80 -1.56 -15.21
N ILE A 246 18.36 -1.58 -13.99
CA ILE A 246 18.94 -0.41 -13.35
C ILE A 246 20.45 -0.54 -13.41
N SER A 247 21.09 0.41 -14.09
CA SER A 247 22.54 0.43 -14.25
C SER A 247 23.16 1.60 -13.49
N VAL A 248 24.45 1.46 -13.19
CA VAL A 248 25.30 2.51 -12.64
C VAL A 248 25.25 3.79 -13.48
N GLN A 249 25.10 3.66 -14.80
CA GLN A 249 24.98 4.80 -15.71
C GLN A 249 23.75 5.66 -15.40
N VAL A 250 22.62 5.04 -15.08
CA VAL A 250 21.39 5.78 -14.71
C VAL A 250 21.56 6.47 -13.36
N LEU A 251 22.21 5.82 -12.39
CA LEU A 251 22.54 6.43 -11.09
C LEU A 251 23.40 7.68 -11.28
N ASN A 252 24.49 7.57 -12.06
CA ASN A 252 25.38 8.69 -12.36
C ASN A 252 24.64 9.84 -13.05
N GLN A 253 23.74 9.56 -14.00
CA GLN A 253 22.94 10.60 -14.67
C GLN A 253 22.06 11.39 -13.68
N ILE A 254 21.43 10.71 -12.73
CA ILE A 254 20.58 11.37 -11.72
C ILE A 254 21.46 12.15 -10.71
N ILE A 255 22.60 11.58 -10.28
CA ILE A 255 23.56 12.24 -9.39
C ILE A 255 24.09 13.52 -10.02
N SER A 256 24.55 13.47 -11.28
CA SER A 256 25.04 14.64 -12.02
C SER A 256 23.97 15.73 -12.10
N LYS A 257 22.72 15.34 -12.39
CA LYS A 257 21.60 16.27 -12.45
C LYS A 257 21.31 16.95 -11.11
N ILE A 258 21.36 16.21 -10.00
CA ILE A 258 21.19 16.79 -8.66
C ILE A 258 22.32 17.79 -8.38
N ARG A 259 23.57 17.48 -8.74
CA ARG A 259 24.72 18.38 -8.56
C ARG A 259 24.65 19.65 -9.39
N GLU A 260 24.06 19.59 -10.58
CA GLU A 260 23.84 20.77 -11.40
C GLU A 260 22.75 21.70 -10.83
N LEU A 261 21.69 21.12 -10.24
CA LEU A 261 20.53 21.87 -9.76
C LEU A 261 20.68 22.38 -8.32
N LEU A 262 21.32 21.62 -7.45
CA LEU A 262 21.44 21.91 -6.01
C LEU A 262 22.09 23.28 -5.69
N PRO A 263 23.17 23.72 -6.38
CA PRO A 263 23.80 25.01 -6.12
C PRO A 263 22.94 26.21 -6.53
N ASN A 264 21.94 26.01 -7.39
CA ASN A 264 21.06 27.08 -7.87
C ASN A 264 19.90 27.36 -6.90
N LEU A 265 19.77 26.57 -5.82
CA LEU A 265 18.74 26.76 -4.82
C LEU A 265 19.11 27.89 -3.86
N GLU A 266 18.11 28.64 -3.43
CA GLU A 266 18.28 29.64 -2.38
C GLU A 266 18.71 28.97 -1.07
N SER A 267 19.65 29.61 -0.37
CA SER A 267 20.12 29.11 0.92
C SER A 267 19.06 29.34 1.98
N ASN A 268 18.40 28.26 2.38
CA ASN A 268 17.38 28.23 3.43
C ASN A 268 17.42 26.86 4.14
N GLU A 269 16.61 26.70 5.20
CA GLU A 269 16.56 25.46 5.99
C GLU A 269 16.17 24.23 5.14
N GLU A 270 15.26 24.38 4.18
CA GLU A 270 14.84 23.29 3.29
C GLU A 270 15.99 22.81 2.38
N THR A 271 16.72 23.74 1.77
CA THR A 271 17.89 23.45 0.94
C THR A 271 19.00 22.78 1.73
N GLU A 272 19.21 23.17 2.99
CA GLU A 272 20.16 22.49 3.89
C GLU A 272 19.74 21.04 4.16
N GLN A 273 18.46 20.79 4.39
CA GLN A 273 17.92 19.44 4.58
C GLN A 273 18.08 18.58 3.31
N ILE A 274 17.78 19.13 2.14
CA ILE A 274 17.95 18.43 0.85
C ILE A 274 19.43 18.10 0.61
N ASN A 275 20.34 19.04 0.86
CA ASN A 275 21.77 18.83 0.73
C ASN A 275 22.26 17.74 1.69
N LYS A 276 21.80 17.76 2.94
CA LYS A 276 22.11 16.71 3.92
C LYS A 276 21.60 15.34 3.48
N HIS A 277 20.37 15.27 2.97
CA HIS A 277 19.81 14.02 2.44
C HIS A 277 20.66 13.49 1.28
N PHE A 278 21.04 14.33 0.32
CA PHE A 278 21.88 13.93 -0.80
C PHE A 278 23.27 13.47 -0.35
N LYS A 279 23.91 14.18 0.59
CA LYS A 279 25.20 13.78 1.18
C LYS A 279 25.12 12.39 1.82
N ASN A 280 24.09 12.14 2.64
CA ASN A 280 23.89 10.82 3.25
C ASN A 280 23.72 9.71 2.18
N THR A 281 23.03 10.00 1.07
CA THR A 281 22.90 9.06 -0.05
C THR A 281 24.26 8.78 -0.72
N LEU A 282 25.12 9.79 -0.88
CA LEU A 282 26.47 9.60 -1.43
C LEU A 282 27.36 8.81 -0.47
N GLU A 283 27.31 9.09 0.83
CA GLU A 283 28.03 8.34 1.87
C GLU A 283 27.63 6.86 1.88
N HIS A 284 26.33 6.56 1.74
CA HIS A 284 25.85 5.19 1.58
C HIS A 284 26.47 4.50 0.35
N LEU A 285 26.49 5.16 -0.80
CA LEU A 285 27.11 4.62 -2.02
C LEU A 285 28.63 4.42 -1.86
N GLN A 286 29.33 5.34 -1.18
CA GLN A 286 30.75 5.20 -0.87
C GLN A 286 31.00 3.98 0.01
N HIS A 287 30.23 3.81 1.09
CA HIS A 287 30.35 2.64 1.96
C HIS A 287 30.09 1.33 1.22
N LYS A 288 29.21 1.32 0.20
CA LYS A 288 28.96 0.14 -0.64
C LYS A 288 30.09 -0.13 -1.65
N LEU A 289 30.81 0.89 -2.10
CA LEU A 289 32.01 0.76 -2.93
C LEU A 289 33.22 0.26 -2.12
N ASP A 290 33.37 0.73 -0.89
CA ASP A 290 34.49 0.35 -0.02
C ASP A 290 34.34 -1.08 0.53
N ASN A 291 33.11 -1.62 0.55
CA ASN A 291 32.86 -2.99 0.96
C ASN A 291 33.27 -3.98 -0.16
N PRO A 292 34.28 -4.85 0.06
CA PRO A 292 34.79 -5.76 -0.96
C PRO A 292 33.75 -6.76 -1.51
N GLU A 293 32.66 -7.03 -0.78
CA GLU A 293 31.58 -7.92 -1.25
C GLU A 293 30.67 -7.24 -2.29
N THR A 294 30.52 -5.92 -2.24
CA THR A 294 29.64 -5.14 -3.13
C THR A 294 30.38 -4.24 -4.10
N ALA A 295 31.68 -4.02 -3.89
CA ALA A 295 32.53 -3.13 -4.69
C ALA A 295 32.43 -3.38 -6.20
N GLY A 296 32.50 -4.65 -6.62
CA GLY A 296 32.42 -5.02 -8.04
C GLY A 296 31.07 -4.74 -8.70
N GLN A 297 29.99 -4.63 -7.92
CA GLN A 297 28.68 -4.25 -8.44
C GLN A 297 28.61 -2.75 -8.72
N TYR A 298 29.37 -1.92 -8.03
CA TYR A 298 29.30 -0.47 -8.17
C TYR A 298 30.40 0.12 -9.07
N GLU A 299 31.13 -0.72 -9.78
CA GLU A 299 32.22 -0.32 -10.66
C GLU A 299 31.73 0.67 -11.74
N GLY A 300 32.35 1.85 -11.81
CA GLY A 300 31.96 2.93 -12.71
C GLY A 300 31.05 4.01 -12.10
N LEU A 301 30.72 3.95 -10.81
CA LEU A 301 30.12 5.09 -10.11
C LEU A 301 31.10 6.26 -10.07
N ALA A 302 30.65 7.42 -10.56
CA ALA A 302 31.45 8.63 -10.56
C ALA A 302 30.90 9.60 -9.50
N PHE A 303 31.68 9.82 -8.45
CA PHE A 303 31.49 10.93 -7.52
C PHE A 303 32.21 12.19 -7.98
#